data_AF-A0LR61-F1
#
_entry.id   AF-A0LR61-F1
#
_cell.length_a   1.000
_cell.length_b   1.000
_cell.length_c   1.000
_cell.angle_alpha   90.00
_cell.angle_beta   90.00
_cell.angle_gamma   90.00
#
_symmetry.space_group_name_H-M   'P 1'
#
loop_
_entity.id
_entity.type
_entity.pdbx_description
1 polymer ?
#
loop_
_entity_poly.entity_id
_entity_poly.type
_entity_poly.pdbx_seq_one_letter_code
_entity_poly.pdbx_strand_id
1 'polypeptide(L)'
;MHPTISITPAGPYTDGQTVHVTGSGFSPHESLVVEECANKGTNTGPGDCDLEGLVSITSDANGNVTADYKVKKGPFGANKIVCSASQPCLLSVTQPTPNPTEEADVPLSFQ
;
A
#
# COMPACT_ATOMS: atom_id res chain seq x y z
N MET A 1 16.01 -1.17 -12.03
CA MET A 1 15.37 -2.14 -11.12
C MET A 1 14.09 -1.48 -10.65
N HIS A 2 12.96 -2.17 -10.63
CA HIS A 2 11.73 -1.63 -10.05
C HIS A 2 11.66 -2.03 -8.57
N PRO A 3 11.19 -1.16 -7.67
CA PRO A 3 11.02 -1.51 -6.27
C PRO A 3 10.02 -2.66 -6.13
N THR A 4 10.16 -3.41 -5.05
CA THR A 4 9.28 -4.54 -4.70
C THR A 4 8.96 -4.50 -3.23
N ILE A 5 7.75 -4.94 -2.87
CA ILE A 5 7.35 -5.12 -1.47
C ILE A 5 6.76 -6.51 -1.23
N SER A 6 6.78 -6.93 0.03
CA SER A 6 6.11 -8.13 0.53
C SER A 6 5.52 -7.85 1.91
N ILE A 7 4.50 -8.63 2.28
CA ILE A 7 3.76 -8.45 3.53
C ILE A 7 3.64 -9.78 4.29
N THR A 8 3.83 -9.71 5.61
CA THR A 8 3.76 -10.87 6.52
C THR A 8 2.87 -10.55 7.72
N PRO A 9 1.96 -11.44 8.13
CA PRO A 9 1.61 -12.71 7.48
C PRO A 9 0.95 -12.48 6.11
N ALA A 10 1.02 -13.46 5.21
CA ALA A 10 0.23 -13.43 3.99
C ALA A 10 -1.24 -13.74 4.30
N GLY A 11 -2.15 -13.14 3.52
CA GLY A 11 -3.60 -13.29 3.70
C GLY A 11 -4.15 -14.69 3.41
N PRO A 12 -5.48 -14.87 3.49
CA PRO A 12 -6.48 -13.80 3.52
C PRO A 12 -6.53 -13.05 4.86
N TYR A 13 -6.74 -11.74 4.78
CA TYR A 13 -6.70 -10.82 5.91
C TYR A 13 -8.05 -10.64 6.59
N THR A 14 -8.03 -10.37 7.89
CA THR A 14 -9.18 -9.82 8.62
C THR A 14 -9.09 -8.30 8.67
N ASP A 15 -10.24 -7.62 8.72
CA ASP A 15 -10.26 -6.17 8.88
C ASP A 15 -9.52 -5.73 10.16
N GLY A 16 -8.64 -4.75 10.02
CA GLY A 16 -7.82 -4.25 11.11
C GLY A 16 -6.64 -5.14 11.50
N GLN A 17 -6.31 -6.17 10.72
CA GLN A 17 -5.13 -6.99 10.96
C GLN A 17 -3.84 -6.17 10.75
N THR A 18 -2.88 -6.30 11.64
CA THR A 18 -1.54 -5.73 11.42
C THR A 18 -0.71 -6.68 10.56
N VAL A 19 -0.08 -6.13 9.52
CA VAL A 19 0.91 -6.80 8.68
C VAL A 19 2.24 -6.05 8.77
N HIS A 20 3.33 -6.79 8.64
CA HIS A 20 4.67 -6.27 8.49
C HIS A 20 5.01 -6.17 7.01
N VAL A 21 5.26 -4.95 6.54
CA VAL A 21 5.67 -4.61 5.19
C VAL A 21 7.19 -4.59 5.13
N THR A 22 7.78 -5.29 4.17
CA THR A 22 9.20 -5.17 3.81
C THR A 22 9.33 -4.83 2.34
N GLY A 23 10.23 -3.92 2.01
CA GLY A 23 10.47 -3.49 0.63
C GLY A 23 11.93 -3.24 0.32
N SER A 24 12.28 -3.29 -0.95
CA SER A 24 13.63 -3.07 -1.46
C SER A 24 13.61 -2.51 -2.87
N GLY A 25 14.69 -1.83 -3.26
CA GLY A 25 14.89 -1.31 -4.62
C GLY A 25 14.36 0.11 -4.83
N PHE A 26 13.98 0.80 -3.75
CA PHE A 26 13.71 2.23 -3.76
C PHE A 26 15.02 3.03 -3.85
N SER A 27 14.95 4.30 -4.23
CA SER A 27 16.10 5.20 -4.09
C SER A 27 16.50 5.32 -2.61
N PRO A 28 17.79 5.42 -2.28
CA PRO A 28 18.23 5.66 -0.91
C PRO A 28 17.66 6.96 -0.32
N HIS A 29 17.21 6.92 0.93
CA HIS A 29 16.66 8.08 1.64
C HIS A 29 15.42 8.71 1.00
N GLU A 30 14.67 7.93 0.22
CA GLU A 30 13.45 8.34 -0.46
C GLU A 30 12.29 8.46 0.53
N SER A 31 11.50 9.53 0.39
CA SER A 31 10.33 9.79 1.21
C SER A 31 9.11 9.08 0.61
N LEU A 32 8.58 8.10 1.34
CA LEU A 32 7.53 7.20 0.85
C LEU A 32 6.36 7.15 1.85
N VAL A 33 5.24 6.59 1.40
CA VAL A 33 4.09 6.24 2.24
C VAL A 33 3.67 4.80 1.96
N VAL A 34 3.16 4.13 2.99
CA VAL A 34 2.36 2.91 2.85
C VAL A 34 0.89 3.31 2.80
N GLU A 35 0.17 2.86 1.78
CA GLU A 35 -1.26 3.14 1.62
C GLU A 35 -2.03 1.93 1.07
N GLU A 36 -3.31 1.83 1.46
CA GLU A 36 -4.23 0.84 0.91
C GLU A 36 -5.12 1.52 -0.15
N CYS A 37 -5.24 0.90 -1.32
CA CYS A 37 -6.02 1.43 -2.44
C CYS A 37 -6.90 0.35 -3.09
N ALA A 38 -7.98 0.77 -3.74
CA ALA A 38 -8.65 -0.07 -4.72
C ALA A 38 -7.69 -0.41 -5.86
N ASN A 39 -7.68 -1.65 -6.32
CA ASN A 39 -6.95 -2.03 -7.52
C ASN A 39 -7.86 -1.88 -8.74
N LYS A 40 -7.82 -0.70 -9.39
CA LYS A 40 -8.56 -0.41 -10.63
C LYS A 40 -7.61 -0.21 -11.83
N GLY A 41 -6.34 -0.63 -11.70
CA GLY A 41 -5.29 -0.34 -12.66
C GLY A 41 -5.08 1.17 -12.82
N THR A 42 -4.94 1.65 -14.05
CA THR A 42 -4.71 3.08 -14.37
C THR A 42 -5.90 3.99 -14.04
N ASN A 43 -7.05 3.43 -13.65
CA ASN A 43 -8.22 4.20 -13.23
C ASN A 43 -8.27 4.41 -11.72
N THR A 44 -7.30 3.89 -10.97
CA THR A 44 -7.19 4.13 -9.52
C THR A 44 -6.89 5.61 -9.31
N GLY A 45 -7.80 6.31 -8.61
CA GLY A 45 -7.62 7.72 -8.29
C GLY A 45 -7.43 7.96 -6.78
N PRO A 46 -7.09 9.18 -6.35
CA PRO A 46 -6.89 9.49 -4.93
C PRO A 46 -8.11 9.20 -4.04
N GLY A 47 -9.32 9.30 -4.60
CA GLY A 47 -10.55 8.96 -3.88
C GLY A 47 -10.71 7.45 -3.58
N ASP A 48 -9.90 6.60 -4.22
CA ASP A 48 -9.92 5.15 -4.06
C ASP A 48 -8.91 4.63 -3.04
N CYS A 49 -8.15 5.50 -2.38
CA CYS A 49 -7.11 5.16 -1.43
C CYS A 49 -7.45 5.61 0.00
N ASP A 50 -6.93 4.89 1.00
CA ASP A 50 -7.05 5.27 2.42
C ASP A 50 -6.02 6.34 2.79
N LEU A 51 -6.24 7.56 2.30
CA LEU A 51 -5.38 8.72 2.57
C LEU A 51 -5.40 9.17 4.04
N GLU A 52 -6.37 8.70 4.84
CA GLU A 52 -6.43 8.97 6.28
C GLU A 52 -5.59 7.96 7.09
N GLY A 53 -5.38 6.75 6.54
CA GLY A 53 -4.63 5.65 7.15
C GLY A 53 -3.16 5.54 6.71
N LEU A 54 -2.59 6.59 6.11
CA LEU A 54 -1.23 6.58 5.60
C LEU A 54 -0.18 6.34 6.71
N VAL A 55 0.84 5.56 6.38
CA VAL A 55 2.04 5.42 7.21
C VAL A 55 3.23 5.98 6.44
N SER A 56 3.81 7.09 6.93
CA SER A 56 5.02 7.67 6.35
C SER A 56 6.24 6.83 6.70
N ILE A 57 7.08 6.57 5.70
CA ILE A 57 8.32 5.81 5.83
C ILE A 57 9.43 6.46 4.99
N THR A 58 10.68 6.18 5.33
CA THR A 58 11.83 6.62 4.53
C THR A 58 12.71 5.41 4.28
N SER A 59 13.16 5.23 3.04
CA SER A 59 14.06 4.14 2.72
C SER A 59 15.44 4.35 3.36
N ASP A 60 16.10 3.24 3.71
CA ASP A 60 17.47 3.28 4.22
C ASP A 60 18.49 3.63 3.12
N ALA A 61 19.77 3.68 3.47
CA ALA A 61 20.86 3.97 2.53
C ALA A 61 21.00 2.93 1.39
N ASN A 62 20.37 1.76 1.52
CA ASN A 62 20.37 0.68 0.54
C ASN A 62 19.03 0.60 -0.23
N GLY A 63 18.09 1.52 0.01
CA GLY A 63 16.79 1.50 -0.65
C GLY A 63 15.79 0.50 -0.06
N ASN A 64 15.98 0.08 1.19
CA ASN A 64 15.05 -0.83 1.88
C ASN A 64 14.08 -0.06 2.77
N VAL A 65 12.88 -0.61 2.94
CA VAL A 65 11.85 -0.09 3.86
C VAL A 65 11.27 -1.22 4.71
N THR A 66 10.88 -0.88 5.92
CA THR A 66 10.10 -1.76 6.80
C THR A 66 9.06 -0.95 7.56
N ALA A 67 7.83 -1.44 7.66
CA ALA A 67 6.80 -0.80 8.46
C ALA A 67 5.72 -1.78 8.90
N ASP A 68 5.07 -1.49 10.02
CA ASP A 68 3.82 -2.16 10.38
C ASP A 68 2.65 -1.35 9.81
N TYR A 69 1.71 -2.05 9.18
CA TYR A 69 0.51 -1.46 8.59
C TYR A 69 -0.73 -2.20 9.05
N LYS A 70 -1.80 -1.47 9.36
CA LYS A 70 -3.08 -2.05 9.75
C LYS A 70 -4.00 -2.09 8.53
N VAL A 71 -4.12 -3.25 7.89
CA VAL A 71 -4.97 -3.40 6.69
C VAL A 71 -6.43 -3.19 7.04
N LYS A 72 -7.20 -2.62 6.12
CA LYS A 72 -8.57 -2.17 6.36
C LYS A 72 -9.48 -2.57 5.21
N LYS A 73 -10.40 -3.50 5.46
CA LYS A 73 -11.36 -3.96 4.44
C LYS A 73 -12.23 -2.82 3.90
N GLY A 74 -12.40 -1.75 4.67
CA GLY A 74 -13.16 -0.55 4.30
C GLY A 74 -14.42 -0.34 5.14
N PRO A 75 -15.19 0.73 4.88
CA PRO A 75 -15.00 1.68 3.80
C PRO A 75 -13.81 2.62 4.04
N PHE A 76 -13.08 2.97 2.97
CA PHE A 76 -12.05 4.01 2.99
C PHE A 76 -12.08 4.88 1.72
N GLY A 77 -11.33 5.97 1.75
CA GLY A 77 -11.28 6.96 0.66
C GLY A 77 -12.58 7.73 0.47
N ALA A 78 -12.53 8.72 -0.42
CA ALA A 78 -13.70 9.51 -0.81
C ALA A 78 -14.77 8.64 -1.50
N ASN A 79 -14.35 7.62 -2.25
CA ASN A 79 -15.21 6.71 -3.01
C ASN A 79 -15.76 5.53 -2.17
N LYS A 80 -15.48 5.50 -0.86
CA LYS A 80 -16.00 4.49 0.09
C LYS A 80 -15.71 3.06 -0.36
N ILE A 81 -14.46 2.81 -0.72
CA ILE A 81 -13.97 1.51 -1.19
C ILE A 81 -14.12 0.46 -0.10
N VAL A 82 -14.69 -0.69 -0.46
CA VAL A 82 -14.75 -1.88 0.38
C VAL A 82 -14.14 -3.06 -0.38
N CYS A 83 -13.04 -3.57 0.12
CA CYS A 83 -12.28 -4.66 -0.48
C CYS A 83 -13.07 -5.97 -0.44
N SER A 84 -13.15 -6.62 -1.58
CA SER A 84 -13.88 -7.88 -1.78
C SER A 84 -13.41 -8.58 -3.05
N ALA A 85 -13.92 -9.79 -3.33
CA ALA A 85 -13.64 -10.46 -4.59
C ALA A 85 -14.09 -9.64 -5.83
N SER A 86 -15.13 -8.81 -5.71
CA SER A 86 -15.62 -7.93 -6.78
C SER A 86 -14.94 -6.55 -6.81
N GLN A 87 -14.26 -6.17 -5.72
CA GLN A 87 -13.50 -4.94 -5.60
C GLN A 87 -12.11 -5.28 -5.07
N PRO A 88 -11.16 -5.68 -5.94
CA PRO A 88 -9.81 -5.99 -5.50
C PRO A 88 -9.14 -4.74 -4.94
N CYS A 89 -8.24 -4.96 -3.99
CA CYS A 89 -7.44 -3.92 -3.35
C CYS A 89 -5.97 -4.32 -3.36
N LEU A 90 -5.11 -3.34 -3.11
CA LEU A 90 -3.67 -3.51 -2.98
C LEU A 90 -3.17 -2.67 -1.81
N LEU A 91 -2.01 -3.07 -1.28
CA LEU A 91 -1.18 -2.22 -0.46
C LEU A 91 -0.06 -1.70 -1.35
N SER A 92 0.14 -0.38 -1.34
CA SER A 92 1.19 0.30 -2.10
C SER A 92 2.22 0.90 -1.16
N VAL A 93 3.49 0.85 -1.56
CA VAL A 93 4.53 1.73 -1.03
C VAL A 93 4.98 2.65 -2.15
N THR A 94 4.74 3.95 -1.99
CA THR A 94 4.85 4.91 -3.08
C THR A 94 5.29 6.30 -2.60
N GLN A 95 5.75 7.15 -3.51
CA GLN A 95 6.03 8.55 -3.21
C GLN A 95 4.71 9.32 -2.97
N PRO A 96 4.64 10.24 -1.98
CA PRO A 96 3.43 10.99 -1.65
C PRO A 96 3.19 12.14 -2.64
N THR A 97 3.08 11.82 -3.94
CA THR A 97 2.90 12.77 -5.04
C THR A 97 1.85 12.26 -6.03
N PRO A 98 1.21 13.12 -6.84
CA PRO A 98 0.20 12.68 -7.80
C PRO A 98 0.74 11.80 -8.94
N ASN A 99 2.05 11.80 -9.19
CA ASN A 99 2.68 11.06 -10.28
C ASN A 99 3.98 10.42 -9.76
N PRO A 100 3.88 9.39 -8.91
CA PRO A 100 5.06 8.73 -8.35
C PRO A 100 5.89 8.08 -9.47
N THR A 101 7.20 8.16 -9.31
CA THR A 101 8.17 7.43 -10.14
C THR A 101 8.66 6.15 -9.48
N GLU A 102 8.44 6.04 -8.17
CA GLU A 102 8.73 4.86 -7.36
C GLU A 102 7.47 4.40 -6.65
N GLU A 103 7.04 3.20 -7.01
CA GLU A 103 5.83 2.56 -6.50
C GLU A 103 6.02 1.06 -6.57
N ALA A 104 5.58 0.36 -5.53
CA ALA A 104 5.53 -1.09 -5.49
C ALA A 104 4.28 -1.55 -4.76
N ASP A 105 3.59 -2.54 -5.34
CA ASP A 105 2.28 -2.97 -4.87
C ASP A 105 2.25 -4.46 -4.55
N VAL A 106 1.39 -4.82 -3.60
CA VAL A 106 0.98 -6.21 -3.37
C VAL A 106 -0.53 -6.31 -3.25
N PRO A 107 -1.16 -7.34 -3.85
CA PRO A 107 -2.60 -7.52 -3.76
C PRO A 107 -3.03 -7.87 -2.33
N LEU A 108 -4.16 -7.31 -1.90
CA LEU A 108 -4.83 -7.66 -0.65
C LEU A 108 -6.05 -8.52 -0.93
N SER A 109 -6.19 -9.62 -0.20
CA SER A 109 -7.37 -10.47 -0.19
C SER A 109 -7.92 -10.55 1.23
N PHE A 110 -9.18 -10.18 1.43
CA PHE A 110 -9.84 -10.23 2.72
C PHE A 110 -10.78 -11.44 2.80
N GLN A 111 -10.97 -11.97 4.01
CA GLN A 111 -12.01 -12.96 4.31
C GLN A 111 -13.42 -12.35 4.21
#